data_AF-A0A2J7Q077-F1
#
_entry.id   AF-A0A2J7Q077-F1
#
_cell.length_a   1.000
_cell.length_b   1.000
_cell.length_c   1.000
_cell.angle_alpha   90.00
_cell.angle_beta   90.00
_cell.angle_gamma   90.00
#
_symmetry.space_group_name_H-M   'P 1'
#
loop_
_entity.id
_entity.type
_entity.pdbx_description
1 polymer ?
#
loop_
_entity_poly.entity_id
_entity_poly.type
_entity_poly.pdbx_seq_one_letter_code
_entity_poly.pdbx_strand_id
1 'polypeptide(L)'
;VKAQLLASPKKSLRRVSQESGLLTSTCYRAAKKSKLHAYQISVVHELKEPDTLVQDNPGILDYTWFSDEARFHLSGYVNLQNCRIWASENPNVIHEEPLHSKKIGVWCGISRWRTSSSTRQSQQQHT
;
A
#
# COMPACT_ATOMS: atom_id res chain seq x y z
N VAL A 1 8.61 -18.22 18.02
CA VAL A 1 9.10 -17.18 17.07
C VAL A 1 9.91 -17.75 15.90
N LYS A 2 11.17 -18.20 16.06
CA LYS A 2 11.98 -18.70 14.92
C LYS A 2 11.28 -19.81 14.14
N ALA A 3 10.86 -20.88 14.81
CA ALA A 3 10.15 -21.99 14.18
C ALA A 3 8.84 -21.56 13.47
N GLN A 4 8.09 -20.63 14.06
CA GLN A 4 6.86 -20.10 13.47
C GLN A 4 7.12 -19.26 12.21
N LEU A 5 8.18 -18.45 12.21
CA LEU A 5 8.58 -17.67 11.03
C LEU A 5 9.15 -18.57 9.93
N LEU A 6 9.87 -19.64 10.28
CA LEU A 6 10.33 -20.62 9.30
C LEU A 6 9.16 -21.43 8.70
N ALA A 7 8.16 -21.79 9.51
CA ALA A 7 6.96 -22.48 9.04
C ALA A 7 6.02 -21.58 8.23
N SER A 8 6.04 -20.26 8.47
CA SER A 8 5.24 -19.28 7.72
C SER A 8 6.01 -17.97 7.53
N PRO A 9 6.91 -17.90 6.52
CA PRO A 9 7.82 -16.77 6.32
C PRO A 9 7.15 -15.43 6.05
N LYS A 10 5.94 -15.43 5.46
CA LYS A 10 5.16 -14.22 5.14
C LYS A 10 4.41 -13.63 6.35
N LYS A 11 4.50 -14.27 7.52
CA LYS A 11 3.70 -13.92 8.69
C LYS A 11 4.22 -12.63 9.35
N SER A 12 3.30 -11.72 9.68
CA SER A 12 3.67 -10.48 10.36
C SER A 12 4.07 -10.74 11.82
N LEU A 13 5.02 -9.96 12.35
CA LEU A 13 5.43 -10.09 13.76
C LEU A 13 4.28 -9.84 14.73
N ARG A 14 3.29 -9.03 14.34
CA ARG A 14 2.08 -8.80 15.14
C ARG A 14 1.24 -10.08 15.24
N ARG A 15 1.12 -10.83 14.14
CA ARG A 15 0.44 -12.13 14.13
C ARG A 15 1.20 -13.16 14.97
N VAL A 16 2.53 -13.19 14.84
CA VAL A 16 3.38 -14.07 15.68
C VAL A 16 3.25 -13.72 17.17
N SER A 17 3.24 -12.43 17.51
CA SER A 17 3.03 -11.93 18.87
C SER A 17 1.69 -12.40 19.44
N GLN A 18 0.61 -12.28 18.69
CA GLN A 18 -0.72 -12.74 19.10
C GLN A 18 -0.76 -14.24 19.36
N GLU A 19 -0.09 -15.05 18.53
CA GLU A 19 -0.10 -16.50 18.67
C GLU A 19 0.81 -17.02 19.77
N SER A 20 1.93 -16.34 20.03
CA SER A 20 2.87 -16.75 21.06
C SER A 20 2.62 -16.09 22.43
N GLY A 21 1.68 -15.14 22.51
CA GLY A 21 1.44 -14.31 23.71
C GLY A 21 2.62 -13.42 24.09
N LEU A 22 3.58 -13.22 23.19
CA LEU A 22 4.79 -12.42 23.45
C LEU A 22 4.59 -11.01 22.93
N LEU A 23 5.26 -10.03 23.54
CA LEU A 23 5.33 -8.69 22.98
C LEU A 23 5.98 -8.70 21.58
N THR A 24 5.48 -7.85 20.69
CA THR A 24 5.99 -7.71 19.32
C THR A 24 7.49 -7.40 19.28
N SER A 25 7.98 -6.60 20.24
CA SER A 25 9.40 -6.27 20.39
C SER A 25 10.26 -7.49 20.72
N THR A 26 9.75 -8.40 21.57
CA THR A 26 10.39 -9.68 21.88
C THR A 26 10.45 -10.58 20.66
N CYS A 27 9.36 -10.67 19.89
CA CYS A 27 9.35 -11.40 18.63
C CYS A 27 10.37 -10.85 17.63
N TYR A 28 10.46 -9.52 17.50
CA TYR A 28 11.46 -8.86 16.66
C TYR A 28 12.89 -9.20 17.09
N ARG A 29 13.20 -9.06 18.38
CA ARG A 29 14.52 -9.39 18.94
C ARG A 29 14.88 -10.87 18.71
N ALA A 30 13.94 -11.78 18.89
CA ALA A 30 14.14 -13.21 18.66
C ALA A 30 14.39 -13.54 17.17
N ALA A 31 13.69 -12.85 16.25
CA ALA A 31 13.94 -12.98 14.82
C ALA A 31 15.36 -12.50 14.44
N LYS A 32 15.78 -11.33 14.94
CA LYS A 32 17.14 -10.81 14.74
C LYS A 32 18.22 -11.74 15.33
N LYS A 33 18.02 -12.25 16.54
CA LYS A 33 18.94 -13.22 17.17
C LYS A 33 19.07 -14.50 16.34
N SER A 34 18.04 -14.85 15.59
CA SER A 34 18.01 -16.02 14.69
C SER A 34 18.60 -15.75 13.31
N LYS A 35 19.18 -14.56 13.07
CA LYS A 35 19.68 -14.08 11.78
C LYS A 35 18.61 -14.07 10.67
N LEU A 36 17.34 -13.85 11.05
CA LEU A 36 16.27 -13.64 10.07
C LEU A 36 16.19 -12.16 9.71
N HIS A 37 16.13 -11.89 8.42
CA HIS A 37 15.94 -10.57 7.83
C HIS A 37 14.55 -10.49 7.21
N ALA A 38 13.92 -9.33 7.32
CA ALA A 38 12.67 -9.05 6.65
C ALA A 38 12.96 -8.49 5.27
N TYR A 39 12.75 -9.31 4.24
CA TYR A 39 12.86 -8.89 2.84
C TYR A 39 11.52 -8.33 2.40
N GLN A 40 11.52 -7.07 1.96
CA GLN A 40 10.35 -6.40 1.40
C GLN A 40 10.35 -6.56 -0.11
N ILE A 41 9.17 -6.85 -0.67
CA ILE A 41 8.99 -6.84 -2.12
C ILE A 41 8.93 -5.37 -2.56
N SER A 42 9.86 -4.97 -3.42
CA SER A 42 9.88 -3.64 -4.03
C SER A 42 9.32 -3.73 -5.44
N VAL A 43 8.29 -2.94 -5.72
CA VAL A 43 7.82 -2.69 -7.09
C VAL A 43 8.55 -1.46 -7.58
N VAL A 44 9.42 -1.65 -8.57
CA VAL A 44 10.16 -0.56 -9.21
C VAL A 44 9.56 -0.29 -10.58
N HIS A 45 9.40 0.98 -10.92
CA HIS A 45 9.07 1.41 -12.28
C HIS A 45 10.35 1.85 -12.96
N GLU A 46 10.55 1.44 -14.21
CA GLU A 46 11.64 1.93 -15.03
C GLU A 46 11.40 3.42 -15.34
N LEU A 47 12.34 4.26 -14.94
CA LEU A 47 12.30 5.69 -15.20
C LEU A 47 12.91 5.97 -16.57
N LYS A 48 12.15 6.58 -17.47
CA LYS A 48 12.62 7.02 -18.79
C LYS A 48 13.01 8.50 -18.70
N GLU A 49 13.89 8.96 -19.60
CA GLU A 49 14.31 10.37 -19.66
C GLU A 49 13.17 11.42 -19.56
N PRO A 50 11.99 11.24 -20.19
CA PRO A 50 10.88 12.20 -20.06
C PRO A 50 10.21 12.26 -18.68
N ASP A 51 10.47 11.31 -17.77
CA ASP A 51 9.81 11.25 -16.45
C ASP A 51 10.39 12.27 -15.44
N THR A 52 11.43 13.01 -15.83
CA THR A 52 12.12 13.99 -14.95
C THR A 52 11.44 15.37 -14.88
N LEU A 53 10.24 15.52 -15.42
CA LEU A 53 9.57 16.81 -15.55
C LEU A 53 8.77 17.19 -14.29
N VAL A 54 9.44 17.79 -13.32
CA VAL A 54 8.79 18.75 -12.40
C VAL A 54 9.29 20.13 -12.80
N GLN A 55 8.48 20.88 -13.55
CA GLN A 55 8.75 22.30 -13.73
C GLN A 55 8.38 23.03 -12.42
N ASP A 56 9.37 23.70 -11.81
CA ASP A 56 9.19 24.52 -10.61
C ASP A 56 8.35 25.76 -10.93
N ASN A 57 7.03 25.56 -10.94
CA ASN A 57 6.05 26.61 -11.14
C ASN A 57 5.34 26.88 -9.79
N PRO A 58 5.59 28.03 -9.12
CA PRO A 58 5.14 28.31 -7.74
C PRO A 58 3.61 28.48 -7.55
N GLY A 59 2.79 28.06 -8.50
CA GLY A 59 1.32 28.04 -8.42
C GLY A 59 0.67 26.85 -9.12
N ILE A 60 1.44 25.84 -9.52
CA ILE A 60 0.93 24.70 -10.30
C ILE A 60 -0.20 23.94 -9.58
N LEU A 61 -0.13 23.86 -8.26
CA LEU A 61 -1.13 23.17 -7.43
C LEU A 61 -2.50 23.86 -7.41
N ASP A 62 -2.57 25.16 -7.72
CA ASP A 62 -3.83 25.92 -7.68
C ASP A 62 -4.72 25.60 -8.87
N TYR A 63 -4.12 25.14 -9.98
CA TYR A 63 -4.80 24.81 -11.23
C TYR A 63 -4.75 23.30 -11.57
N THR A 64 -4.04 22.51 -10.77
CA THR A 64 -3.88 21.06 -11.02
C THR A 64 -4.88 20.25 -10.20
N TRP A 65 -5.52 19.30 -10.87
CA TRP A 65 -6.28 18.23 -10.24
C TRP A 65 -5.49 16.93 -10.38
N PHE A 66 -5.26 16.25 -9.26
CA PHE A 66 -4.68 14.92 -9.25
C PHE A 66 -5.81 13.92 -9.17
N SER A 67 -5.83 12.94 -10.06
CA SER A 67 -6.75 11.80 -9.95
C SER A 67 -5.96 10.50 -9.95
N ASP A 68 -6.42 9.53 -9.19
CA ASP A 68 -5.84 8.19 -9.21
C ASP A 68 -6.93 7.11 -9.09
N GLU A 69 -6.60 5.92 -9.59
CA GLU A 69 -7.41 4.71 -9.50
C GLU A 69 -6.78 3.76 -8.48
N ALA A 70 -7.52 3.45 -7.40
CA ALA A 70 -7.13 2.41 -6.45
C ALA A 70 -7.98 1.15 -6.66
N ARG A 71 -7.33 -0.01 -6.80
CA ARG A 71 -8.02 -1.31 -6.91
C ARG A 71 -7.89 -2.11 -5.61
N PHE A 72 -9.03 -2.47 -5.03
CA PHE A 72 -9.11 -3.29 -3.83
C PHE A 72 -9.60 -4.69 -4.18
N HIS A 73 -8.87 -5.71 -3.75
CA HIS A 73 -9.28 -7.10 -3.93
C HIS A 73 -10.30 -7.48 -2.84
N LEU A 74 -11.43 -8.07 -3.25
CA LEU A 74 -12.47 -8.51 -2.32
C LEU A 74 -12.08 -9.76 -1.51
N SER A 75 -11.01 -10.45 -1.90
CA SER A 75 -10.52 -11.68 -1.26
C SER A 75 -9.66 -11.43 -0.01
N GLY A 76 -9.57 -10.19 0.50
CA GLY A 76 -8.73 -9.87 1.66
C GLY A 76 -7.23 -9.87 1.36
N TYR A 77 -6.86 -9.55 0.11
CA TYR A 77 -5.48 -9.59 -0.35
C TYR A 77 -4.54 -8.69 0.46
N VAL A 78 -3.30 -9.14 0.61
CA VAL A 78 -2.25 -8.42 1.34
C VAL A 78 -1.68 -7.34 0.41
N ASN A 79 -1.86 -6.07 0.77
CA ASN A 79 -1.17 -4.96 0.13
C ASN A 79 0.34 -5.30 0.01
N LEU A 80 0.90 -5.23 -1.20
CA LEU A 80 2.31 -5.50 -1.50
C LEU A 80 3.27 -4.71 -0.61
N GLN A 81 2.88 -3.52 -0.14
CA GLN A 81 3.66 -2.73 0.84
C GLN A 81 3.84 -3.45 2.19
N ASN A 82 2.93 -4.34 2.56
CA ASN A 82 2.98 -5.16 3.76
C ASN A 82 3.56 -6.56 3.51
N CYS A 83 3.88 -6.91 2.26
CA CYS A 83 4.51 -8.18 1.91
C CYS A 83 5.98 -8.19 2.34
N ARG A 84 6.23 -8.77 3.52
CA ARG A 84 7.58 -9.03 4.04
C ARG A 84 7.78 -10.53 4.24
N ILE A 85 8.93 -11.01 3.79
CA ILE A 85 9.33 -12.42 3.90
C ILE A 85 10.49 -12.50 4.88
N TRP A 86 10.32 -13.26 5.96
CA TRP A 86 11.36 -13.52 6.94
C TRP A 86 12.23 -14.69 6.49
N ALA A 87 13.48 -14.42 6.14
CA ALA A 87 14.43 -15.45 5.71
C ALA A 87 15.85 -15.10 6.18
N SER A 88 16.74 -16.09 6.27
CA SER A 88 18.17 -15.84 6.57
C SER A 88 18.94 -15.31 5.37
N GLU A 89 18.50 -15.68 4.16
CA GLU A 89 19.07 -15.28 2.88
C GLU A 89 17.95 -14.73 1.99
N ASN A 90 18.29 -13.97 0.95
CA ASN A 90 17.30 -13.40 0.04
C ASN A 90 16.56 -14.54 -0.69
N PRO A 91 15.25 -14.70 -0.47
CA PRO A 91 14.54 -15.88 -0.95
C PRO A 91 14.15 -15.81 -2.44
N ASN A 92 14.47 -14.71 -3.16
CA ASN A 92 14.20 -14.52 -4.60
C ASN A 92 12.78 -14.95 -5.01
N VAL A 93 11.79 -14.66 -4.16
CA VAL A 93 10.43 -15.17 -4.31
C VAL A 93 9.71 -14.40 -5.40
N ILE A 94 9.22 -15.14 -6.39
CA ILE A 94 8.24 -14.67 -7.36
C ILE A 94 6.85 -14.94 -6.75
N HIS A 95 6.03 -13.90 -6.66
CA HIS A 95 4.66 -14.04 -6.16
C HIS A 95 3.70 -13.94 -7.35
N GLU A 96 3.08 -15.07 -7.70
CA GLU A 96 2.11 -15.17 -8.78
C GLU A 96 0.69 -14.94 -8.27
N GLU A 97 -0.07 -14.15 -9.01
CA GLU A 97 -1.44 -13.76 -8.69
C GLU A 97 -2.39 -14.26 -9.79
N PRO A 98 -3.60 -14.74 -9.45
CA PRO A 98 -4.62 -14.99 -10.45
C PRO A 98 -4.95 -13.71 -11.23
N LEU A 99 -4.84 -13.78 -12.56
CA LEU A 99 -5.10 -12.64 -13.45
C LEU A 99 -6.51 -12.05 -13.28
N HIS A 100 -7.49 -12.89 -12.93
CA HIS A 100 -8.91 -12.52 -12.86
C HIS A 100 -9.49 -12.66 -11.44
N SER A 101 -8.96 -11.90 -10.48
CA SER A 101 -9.58 -11.74 -9.16
C SER A 101 -10.69 -10.67 -9.20
N LYS A 102 -11.76 -10.85 -8.41
CA LYS A 102 -12.81 -9.82 -8.25
C LYS A 102 -12.23 -8.62 -7.48
N LYS A 103 -12.25 -7.45 -8.12
CA LYS A 103 -11.73 -6.20 -7.56
C LYS A 103 -12.79 -5.11 -7.59
N ILE A 104 -12.74 -4.21 -6.63
CA ILE A 104 -13.46 -2.93 -6.67
C ILE A 104 -12.45 -1.86 -7.06
N GLY A 105 -12.78 -1.09 -8.09
CA GLY A 105 -12.05 0.12 -8.47
C GLY A 105 -12.67 1.33 -7.80
N VAL A 106 -11.84 2.17 -7.17
CA VAL A 106 -12.24 3.45 -6.62
C VAL A 106 -11.46 4.53 -7.35
N TRP A 107 -12.15 5.59 -7.75
CA TRP A 107 -11.55 6.77 -8.34
C TRP A 107 -11.61 7.90 -7.34
N CYS A 108 -10.49 8.62 -7.18
CA CYS A 108 -10.43 9.80 -6.34
C CYS A 108 -9.81 10.94 -7.11
N GLY A 109 -10.38 12.14 -6.98
CA GLY A 109 -9.81 13.40 -7.44
C GLY A 109 -9.47 14.29 -6.26
N ILE A 110 -8.28 14.86 -6.25
CA ILE A 110 -7.76 15.75 -5.21
C ILE A 110 -7.29 17.04 -5.88
N SER A 111 -7.76 18.16 -5.36
CA SER A 111 -7.35 19.51 -5.76
C SER A 111 -7.05 20.33 -4.52
N ARG A 112 -6.29 21.43 -4.68
CA ARG A 112 -6.02 22.37 -3.58
C ARG A 112 -7.31 22.98 -3.02
N TRP A 113 -8.24 23.33 -3.90
CA TRP A 113 -9.49 23.97 -3.51
C TRP A 113 -10.56 22.93 -3.18
N ARG A 114 -11.32 23.19 -2.12
CA ARG A 114 -12.54 22.45 -1.83
C ARG A 114 -13.60 22.90 -2.83
N THR A 115 -14.16 21.97 -3.60
CA THR A 115 -15.38 22.23 -4.35
C THR A 115 -16.52 22.45 -3.35
N SER A 116 -16.93 23.69 -3.13
CA SER A 116 -18.21 23.96 -2.47
C SER A 116 -19.29 23.50 -3.44
N SER A 117 -20.05 22.47 -3.07
CA SER A 117 -21.28 22.11 -3.76
C SER A 117 -22.24 23.29 -3.57
N SER A 118 -22.28 24.20 -4.54
CA SER A 118 -23.28 25.26 -4.57
C SER A 118 -24.59 24.59 -4.91
N THR A 119 -25.40 24.28 -3.89
CA THR A 119 -26.81 23.91 -4.09
C THR A 119 -27.48 25.05 -4.82
N ARG A 120 -27.69 24.93 -6.13
CA ARG A 120 -28.55 25.85 -6.89
C ARG A 120 -29.95 25.71 -6.34
N GLN A 121 -30.36 26.58 -5.43
CA GLN A 121 -31.78 26.81 -5.19
C GLN A 121 -32.32 27.53 -6.44
N SER A 122 -32.94 26.77 -7.33
CA SER A 122 -33.82 27.32 -8.34
C SER A 122 -35.01 27.97 -7.64
N GLN A 123 -35.00 29.29 -7.50
CA GLN A 123 -36.22 30.04 -7.21
C GLN A 123 -37.14 29.90 -8.42
N GLN A 124 -38.22 29.13 -8.28
CA GLN A 124 -39.38 29.27 -9.14
C GLN A 124 -40.12 30.54 -8.68
N GLN A 125 -39.99 31.61 -9.45
CA GLN A 125 -40.99 32.68 -9.43
C GLN A 125 -42.11 32.23 -10.34
N HIS A 126 -43.29 31.97 -9.78
CA HIS A 126 -44.53 31.98 -10.55
C HIS A 126 -45.48 33.00 -9.92
N THR A 127 -45.89 33.90 -10.81
CA THR A 127 -46.94 34.92 -10.78
C THR A 127 -48.22 34.51 -10.09
#